data_AF-A0A7Z7NB04-F1
#
_entry.id   AF-A0A7Z7NB04-F1
#
_cell.length_a   1.000
_cell.length_b   1.000
_cell.length_c   1.000
_cell.angle_alpha   90.00
_cell.angle_beta   90.00
_cell.angle_gamma   90.00
#
_symmetry.space_group_name_H-M   'P 1'
#
loop_
_entity.id
_entity.type
_entity.pdbx_description
1 polymer ?
#
loop_
_entity_poly.entity_id
_entity_poly.type
_entity_poly.pdbx_seq_one_letter_code
_entity_poly.pdbx_strand_id
1 'polypeptide(L)'
;MTGAPPGLRLLTDLDGERRLDREGMHTLIPCIHEQLELDLELLSAGARRSGGTLYDLSAEASVWENPPGPLVADRHDVVQGMCRAAVGDALPAEVVITDTGNGIEARVNDGSNKPPEPSLVLILRAAALIASSAYDQSAFVLVAANIASTDPRRRELLWKMLTIPPMDLNLANRSVTLVPIIGTRPDPETDYRRQPPPRYVVTWDRVLKRSPVNHRRAVETVGAASDQPLVLFLGAGASATSGILLGNAYRDIALKGLVGDRTDKADAFFDYLHERDRFMPGETDQRAKFVAELTLERVLRETFAELGFQPRANSPVIKVLTDDCQKALSFVRPGRKALREIAALKRRRVIIMTVNFDRLVEDELGTDCRVLYTPQHYEEHLDELRRYAVGDIDSPLPILKLHGSIEDAQSLIATIDTTSAGLQKNVRNALNSILEVSESPLQWVWVGCSMRDQDMNAWLGGLSADALDEWWVDPLPGIALDEFFSARRAPTWSQRGLTLQDRLIIDSADGFLRDLAEHFKTQ
;
A
#
# COMPACT_ATOMS: atom_id res chain seq x y z
N MET A 1 -23.06 2.68 7.69
CA MET A 1 -22.52 3.87 7.01
C MET A 1 -22.99 3.84 5.57
N THR A 2 -23.80 4.81 5.15
CA THR A 2 -24.23 4.99 3.74
C THR A 2 -23.39 6.10 3.13
N GLY A 3 -22.13 5.79 2.81
CA GLY A 3 -21.28 6.69 2.03
C GLY A 3 -21.73 6.71 0.57
N ALA A 4 -21.41 7.78 -0.15
CA ALA A 4 -21.52 7.77 -1.61
C ALA A 4 -20.66 6.64 -2.18
N PRO A 5 -21.10 5.94 -3.24
CA PRO A 5 -20.28 4.93 -3.92
C PRO A 5 -18.90 5.51 -4.30
N PRO A 6 -17.81 4.73 -4.17
CA PRO A 6 -16.46 5.21 -4.48
C PRO A 6 -16.33 5.81 -5.89
N GLY A 7 -16.99 5.23 -6.91
CA GLY A 7 -17.04 5.79 -8.26
C GLY A 7 -17.61 7.22 -8.32
N LEU A 8 -18.63 7.55 -7.51
CA LEU A 8 -19.20 8.91 -7.46
C LEU A 8 -18.22 9.91 -6.82
N ARG A 9 -17.51 9.47 -5.79
CA ARG A 9 -16.46 10.28 -5.16
C ARG A 9 -15.31 10.53 -6.12
N LEU A 10 -14.86 9.50 -6.84
CA LEU A 10 -13.83 9.64 -7.87
C LEU A 10 -14.25 10.67 -8.93
N LEU A 11 -15.47 10.59 -9.46
CA LEU A 11 -15.98 11.58 -10.42
C LEU A 11 -15.97 13.01 -9.89
N THR A 12 -16.34 13.19 -8.62
CA THR A 12 -16.33 14.50 -7.97
C THR A 12 -14.91 15.06 -7.90
N ASP A 13 -13.94 14.21 -7.53
CA ASP A 13 -12.54 14.57 -7.45
C ASP A 13 -11.95 14.89 -8.85
N LEU A 14 -12.28 14.09 -9.87
CA LEU A 14 -11.84 14.28 -11.25
C LEU A 14 -12.40 15.58 -11.87
N ASP A 15 -13.69 15.88 -11.64
CA ASP A 15 -14.27 17.16 -12.07
C ASP A 15 -13.64 18.35 -11.34
N GLY A 16 -13.27 18.16 -10.07
CA GLY A 16 -12.48 19.13 -9.31
C GLY A 16 -11.11 19.41 -9.92
N GLU A 17 -10.32 18.37 -10.22
CA GLU A 17 -9.00 18.53 -10.86
C GLU A 17 -9.13 19.18 -12.24
N ARG A 18 -10.08 18.74 -13.06
CA ARG A 18 -10.34 19.36 -14.37
C ARG A 18 -10.70 20.85 -14.27
N ARG A 19 -11.44 21.26 -13.24
CA ARG A 19 -11.80 22.69 -13.05
C ARG A 19 -10.61 23.53 -12.64
N LEU A 20 -9.69 23.00 -11.83
CA LEU A 20 -8.46 23.67 -11.43
C LEU A 20 -7.52 23.88 -12.62
N ASP A 21 -7.50 22.93 -13.56
CA ASP A 21 -6.62 22.98 -14.74
C ASP A 21 -7.15 23.85 -15.89
N ARG A 22 -8.22 24.63 -15.68
CA ARG A 22 -8.83 25.53 -16.69
C ARG A 22 -7.92 26.66 -17.18
N GLU A 23 -6.68 26.74 -16.70
CA GLU A 23 -5.63 27.65 -17.17
C GLU A 23 -4.88 27.14 -18.43
N GLY A 24 -5.29 26.01 -19.02
CA GLY A 24 -5.06 25.73 -20.45
C GLY A 24 -3.99 24.70 -20.80
N MET A 25 -3.60 23.83 -19.87
CA MET A 25 -2.77 22.66 -20.20
C MET A 25 -3.59 21.38 -20.24
N HIS A 26 -3.08 20.41 -20.98
CA HIS A 26 -3.60 19.05 -20.95
C HIS A 26 -3.18 18.34 -19.66
N THR A 27 -4.08 17.54 -19.11
CA THR A 27 -3.85 16.83 -17.85
C THR A 27 -3.98 15.34 -18.06
N LEU A 28 -3.08 14.57 -17.45
CA LEU A 28 -3.17 13.13 -17.35
C LEU A 28 -3.42 12.75 -15.88
N ILE A 29 -4.50 12.03 -15.60
CA ILE A 29 -4.88 11.60 -14.25
C ILE A 29 -4.99 10.06 -14.23
N PRO A 30 -3.89 9.33 -13.99
CA PRO A 30 -3.93 7.88 -13.99
C PRO A 30 -4.61 7.33 -12.73
N CYS A 31 -5.46 6.31 -12.89
CA CYS A 31 -6.29 5.77 -11.84
C CYS A 31 -6.23 4.24 -11.79
N ILE A 32 -6.38 3.68 -10.59
CA ILE A 32 -6.60 2.26 -10.35
C ILE A 32 -7.94 2.09 -9.65
N HIS A 33 -8.72 1.10 -10.05
CA HIS A 33 -10.05 0.88 -9.53
C HIS A 33 -10.30 -0.61 -9.25
N GLU A 34 -10.49 -0.96 -7.98
CA GLU A 34 -10.66 -2.36 -7.53
C GLU A 34 -11.89 -3.02 -8.15
N GLN A 35 -13.01 -2.30 -8.19
CA GLN A 35 -14.30 -2.81 -8.66
C GLN A 35 -14.80 -2.04 -9.88
N LEU A 36 -13.92 -1.82 -10.87
CA LEU A 36 -14.20 -0.97 -12.04
C LEU A 36 -15.53 -1.32 -12.72
N GLU A 37 -15.80 -2.61 -12.92
CA GLU A 37 -17.00 -3.11 -13.61
C GLU A 37 -18.31 -2.64 -12.95
N LEU A 38 -18.33 -2.51 -11.61
CA LEU A 38 -19.51 -2.07 -10.87
C LEU A 38 -19.79 -0.57 -11.05
N ASP A 39 -18.77 0.21 -11.38
CA ASP A 39 -18.84 1.66 -11.48
C ASP A 39 -18.79 2.19 -12.94
N LEU A 40 -18.61 1.33 -13.96
CA LEU A 40 -18.49 1.74 -15.37
C LEU A 40 -19.66 2.60 -15.85
N GLU A 41 -20.90 2.21 -15.56
CA GLU A 41 -22.10 2.98 -15.96
C GLU A 41 -22.13 4.35 -15.28
N LEU A 42 -21.81 4.39 -13.99
CA LEU A 42 -21.74 5.62 -13.21
C LEU A 42 -20.64 6.55 -13.74
N LEU A 43 -19.45 6.03 -14.00
CA LEU A 43 -18.32 6.75 -14.59
C LEU A 43 -18.66 7.30 -15.98
N SER A 44 -19.34 6.50 -16.81
CA SER A 44 -19.79 6.90 -18.15
C SER A 44 -20.81 8.03 -18.08
N ALA A 45 -21.82 7.92 -17.20
CA ALA A 45 -22.81 8.96 -16.99
C ALA A 45 -22.18 10.26 -16.43
N GLY A 46 -21.23 10.13 -15.50
CA GLY A 46 -20.49 11.26 -14.93
C GLY A 46 -19.61 11.98 -15.95
N ALA A 47 -18.92 11.24 -16.81
CA ALA A 47 -18.13 11.79 -17.91
C ALA A 47 -19.03 12.58 -18.87
N ARG A 48 -20.15 12.01 -19.32
CA ARG A 48 -21.13 12.67 -20.21
C ARG A 48 -21.72 13.93 -19.59
N ARG A 49 -22.10 13.89 -18.31
CA ARG A 49 -22.60 15.06 -17.58
C ARG A 49 -21.58 16.20 -17.56
N SER A 50 -20.30 15.85 -17.57
CA SER A 50 -19.20 16.80 -17.60
C SER A 50 -18.84 17.23 -19.04
N GLY A 51 -19.59 16.81 -20.06
CA GLY A 51 -19.26 17.08 -21.47
C GLY A 51 -18.04 16.29 -21.96
N GLY A 52 -17.85 15.09 -21.41
CA GLY A 52 -16.79 14.16 -21.76
C GLY A 52 -17.33 12.81 -22.24
N THR A 53 -16.44 11.85 -22.39
CA THR A 53 -16.75 10.49 -22.84
C THR A 53 -15.96 9.44 -22.06
N LEU A 54 -16.43 8.19 -22.07
CA LEU A 54 -15.75 7.03 -21.52
C LEU A 54 -15.60 5.97 -22.61
N TYR A 55 -14.38 5.48 -22.81
CA TYR A 55 -14.07 4.34 -23.65
C TYR A 55 -13.76 3.12 -22.77
N ASP A 56 -14.59 2.09 -22.82
CA ASP A 56 -14.36 0.83 -22.12
C ASP A 56 -13.64 -0.17 -23.04
N LEU A 57 -12.33 -0.31 -22.87
CA LEU A 57 -11.50 -1.22 -23.63
C LEU A 57 -11.80 -2.69 -23.32
N SER A 58 -12.46 -2.97 -22.20
CA SER A 58 -12.86 -4.31 -21.77
C SER A 58 -14.26 -4.71 -22.21
N ALA A 59 -14.99 -3.82 -22.87
CA ALA A 59 -16.35 -4.09 -23.34
C ALA A 59 -16.42 -5.37 -24.21
N GLU A 60 -17.53 -6.10 -24.13
CA GLU A 60 -17.75 -7.25 -24.99
C GLU A 60 -17.65 -6.86 -26.47
N ALA A 61 -17.19 -7.79 -27.33
CA ALA A 61 -17.00 -7.51 -28.75
C ALA A 61 -18.27 -7.05 -29.47
N SER A 62 -19.45 -7.49 -28.99
CA SER A 62 -20.77 -7.09 -29.49
C SER A 62 -21.14 -5.64 -29.15
N VAL A 63 -20.52 -5.06 -28.13
CA VAL A 63 -20.81 -3.71 -27.61
C VAL A 63 -19.70 -2.72 -27.98
N TRP A 64 -18.51 -3.22 -28.32
CA TRP A 64 -17.39 -2.39 -28.72
C TRP A 64 -17.63 -1.72 -30.08
N GLU A 65 -17.60 -0.39 -30.08
CA GLU A 65 -17.59 0.43 -31.29
C GLU A 65 -16.16 0.91 -31.56
N ASN A 66 -15.72 0.79 -32.82
CA ASN A 66 -14.41 1.29 -33.19
C ASN A 66 -14.33 2.81 -33.00
N PRO A 67 -13.22 3.33 -32.47
CA PRO A 67 -13.07 4.75 -32.21
C PRO A 67 -13.12 5.54 -33.54
N PRO A 68 -13.67 6.77 -33.50
CA PRO A 68 -13.96 7.55 -34.71
C PRO A 68 -12.69 8.00 -35.45
N GLY A 69 -12.72 7.94 -36.78
CA GLY A 69 -11.68 8.54 -37.62
C GLY A 69 -11.69 10.07 -37.62
N PRO A 70 -10.72 10.74 -38.28
CA PRO A 70 -9.63 10.13 -39.05
C PRO A 70 -8.53 9.52 -38.16
N LEU A 71 -7.65 8.76 -38.79
CA LEU A 71 -6.36 8.36 -38.21
C LEU A 71 -5.47 9.59 -38.06
N VAL A 72 -4.98 9.86 -36.85
CA VAL A 72 -4.11 11.00 -36.53
C VAL A 72 -2.66 10.56 -36.63
N ALA A 73 -1.93 11.08 -37.62
CA ALA A 73 -0.59 10.61 -38.00
C ALA A 73 0.41 10.59 -36.82
N ASP A 74 0.51 11.68 -36.06
CA ASP A 74 1.47 11.76 -34.94
C ASP A 74 1.18 10.71 -33.86
N ARG A 75 -0.10 10.52 -33.50
CA ARG A 75 -0.52 9.53 -32.50
C ARG A 75 -0.34 8.11 -33.01
N HIS A 76 -0.68 7.88 -34.28
CA HIS A 76 -0.42 6.63 -34.95
C HIS A 76 1.06 6.26 -34.87
N ASP A 77 1.97 7.18 -35.19
CA ASP A 77 3.41 6.90 -35.21
C ASP A 77 3.96 6.60 -33.82
N VAL A 78 3.51 7.33 -32.79
CA VAL A 78 3.86 7.05 -31.38
C VAL A 78 3.44 5.64 -30.98
N VAL A 79 2.16 5.31 -31.16
CA VAL A 79 1.59 4.02 -30.77
C VAL A 79 2.19 2.88 -31.58
N GLN A 80 2.34 3.06 -32.90
CA GLN A 80 2.95 2.08 -33.79
C GLN A 80 4.40 1.80 -33.39
N GLY A 81 5.15 2.83 -32.99
CA GLY A 81 6.50 2.70 -32.44
C GLY A 81 6.53 1.85 -31.17
N MET A 82 5.61 2.09 -30.24
CA MET A 82 5.47 1.29 -29.01
C MET A 82 5.11 -0.16 -29.31
N CYS A 83 4.15 -0.41 -30.21
CA CYS A 83 3.75 -1.76 -30.59
C CYS A 83 4.90 -2.51 -31.28
N ARG A 84 5.65 -1.87 -32.19
CA ARG A 84 6.81 -2.48 -32.84
C ARG A 84 7.91 -2.85 -31.85
N ALA A 85 8.21 -1.99 -30.89
CA ALA A 85 9.20 -2.25 -29.85
C ALA A 85 8.81 -3.41 -28.91
N ALA A 86 7.52 -3.73 -28.82
CA ALA A 86 6.99 -4.78 -27.95
C ALA A 86 6.86 -6.17 -28.63
N VAL A 87 7.15 -6.27 -29.93
CA VAL A 87 7.09 -7.56 -30.66
C VAL A 87 8.14 -8.52 -30.12
N GLY A 88 7.72 -9.75 -29.81
CA GLY A 88 8.57 -10.79 -29.23
C GLY A 88 8.72 -10.70 -27.70
N ASP A 89 8.27 -9.61 -27.08
CA ASP A 89 8.24 -9.47 -25.62
C ASP A 89 6.81 -9.54 -25.06
N ALA A 90 5.95 -8.59 -25.46
CA ALA A 90 4.55 -8.49 -25.02
C ALA A 90 3.55 -8.75 -26.16
N LEU A 91 3.98 -8.59 -27.43
CA LEU A 91 3.15 -8.79 -28.61
C LEU A 91 3.66 -9.95 -29.47
N PRO A 92 2.76 -10.80 -30.01
CA PRO A 92 3.16 -11.97 -30.79
C PRO A 92 3.65 -11.62 -32.21
N ALA A 93 3.18 -10.50 -32.78
CA ALA A 93 3.58 -10.00 -34.09
C ALA A 93 3.28 -8.49 -34.20
N GLU A 94 3.63 -7.88 -35.34
CA GLU A 94 3.38 -6.46 -35.60
C GLU A 94 1.88 -6.13 -35.55
N VAL A 95 1.54 -4.98 -34.96
CA VAL A 95 0.18 -4.43 -34.98
C VAL A 95 0.04 -3.50 -36.18
N VAL A 96 -1.07 -3.61 -36.91
CA VAL A 96 -1.41 -2.74 -38.04
C VAL A 96 -2.66 -1.96 -37.65
N ILE A 97 -2.55 -0.62 -37.70
CA ILE A 97 -3.63 0.31 -37.36
C ILE A 97 -4.13 0.94 -38.67
N THR A 98 -5.43 0.86 -38.93
CA THR A 98 -6.03 1.32 -40.20
C THR A 98 -7.35 2.04 -39.98
N ASP A 99 -7.61 3.05 -40.81
CA ASP A 99 -8.93 3.64 -40.96
C ASP A 99 -9.78 2.79 -41.91
N THR A 100 -10.89 2.26 -41.42
CA THR A 100 -11.79 1.37 -42.16
C THR A 100 -12.97 2.10 -42.79
N GLY A 101 -13.10 3.41 -42.58
CA GLY A 101 -14.29 4.20 -42.89
C GLY A 101 -15.42 4.07 -41.85
N ASN A 102 -15.45 2.97 -41.09
CA ASN A 102 -16.35 2.78 -39.94
C ASN A 102 -15.67 3.08 -38.59
N GLY A 103 -14.45 3.65 -38.64
CA GLY A 103 -13.61 3.91 -37.47
C GLY A 103 -12.20 3.36 -37.64
N ILE A 104 -11.38 3.59 -36.62
CA ILE A 104 -10.01 3.11 -36.55
C ILE A 104 -9.98 1.71 -35.94
N GLU A 105 -9.28 0.79 -36.59
CA GLU A 105 -9.11 -0.58 -36.14
C GLU A 105 -7.62 -0.89 -35.99
N ALA A 106 -7.25 -1.68 -34.98
CA ALA A 106 -5.92 -2.24 -34.83
C ALA A 106 -5.98 -3.76 -34.79
N ARG A 107 -5.11 -4.42 -35.54
CA ARG A 107 -5.06 -5.89 -35.65
C ARG A 107 -3.63 -6.39 -35.65
N VAL A 108 -3.43 -7.63 -35.23
CA VAL A 108 -2.12 -8.29 -35.35
C VAL A 108 -1.92 -8.81 -36.78
N ASN A 109 -0.74 -8.57 -37.34
CA ASN A 109 -0.33 -9.02 -38.66
C ASN A 109 0.38 -10.38 -38.58
N ASP A 110 -0.33 -11.41 -38.12
CA ASP A 110 0.19 -12.78 -37.99
C ASP A 110 -0.37 -13.75 -39.06
N GLY A 111 -1.17 -13.23 -40.00
CA GLY A 111 -1.83 -14.02 -41.04
C GLY A 111 -2.90 -14.98 -40.51
N SER A 112 -3.26 -14.89 -39.22
CA SER A 112 -4.28 -15.73 -38.61
C SER A 112 -5.64 -15.02 -38.62
N ASN A 113 -6.69 -15.80 -38.91
CA ASN A 113 -8.09 -15.34 -38.76
C ASN A 113 -8.65 -15.70 -37.37
N LYS A 114 -7.79 -16.04 -36.41
CA LYS A 114 -8.24 -16.40 -35.07
C LYS A 114 -8.58 -15.13 -34.30
N PRO A 115 -9.64 -15.14 -33.48
CA PRO A 115 -9.91 -14.02 -32.60
C PRO A 115 -8.72 -13.81 -31.66
N PRO A 116 -8.28 -12.56 -31.44
CA PRO A 116 -7.20 -12.27 -30.52
C PRO A 116 -7.57 -12.71 -29.11
N GLU A 117 -6.58 -13.16 -28.34
CA GLU A 117 -6.78 -13.48 -26.93
C GLU A 117 -7.20 -12.24 -26.13
N PRO A 118 -7.94 -12.39 -25.01
CA PRO A 118 -8.52 -11.25 -24.27
C PRO A 118 -7.51 -10.18 -23.84
N SER A 119 -6.30 -10.59 -23.43
CA SER A 119 -5.22 -9.67 -23.01
C SER A 119 -4.68 -8.82 -24.17
N LEU A 120 -4.72 -9.35 -25.40
CA LEU A 120 -4.29 -8.66 -26.62
C LEU A 120 -5.37 -7.70 -27.12
N VAL A 121 -6.64 -8.03 -26.93
CA VAL A 121 -7.78 -7.16 -27.30
C VAL A 121 -7.64 -5.77 -26.65
N LEU A 122 -7.25 -5.69 -25.37
CA LEU A 122 -7.08 -4.42 -24.67
C LEU A 122 -6.01 -3.54 -25.33
N ILE A 123 -4.88 -4.14 -25.75
CA ILE A 123 -3.78 -3.43 -26.42
C ILE A 123 -4.22 -2.93 -27.79
N LEU A 124 -4.89 -3.79 -28.57
CA LEU A 124 -5.37 -3.42 -29.90
C LEU A 124 -6.39 -2.28 -29.83
N ARG A 125 -7.35 -2.35 -28.90
CA ARG A 125 -8.34 -1.29 -28.70
C ARG A 125 -7.70 0.01 -28.20
N ALA A 126 -6.74 -0.07 -27.28
CA ALA A 126 -5.97 1.11 -26.87
C ALA A 126 -5.21 1.73 -28.06
N ALA A 127 -4.58 0.90 -28.90
CA ALA A 127 -3.83 1.38 -30.06
C ALA A 127 -4.74 2.11 -31.06
N ALA A 128 -5.89 1.51 -31.38
CA ALA A 128 -6.90 2.11 -32.23
C ALA A 128 -7.43 3.44 -31.65
N LEU A 129 -7.73 3.46 -30.34
CA LEU A 129 -8.27 4.64 -29.66
C LEU A 129 -7.27 5.80 -29.68
N ILE A 130 -6.03 5.55 -29.28
CA ILE A 130 -5.00 6.59 -29.22
C ILE A 130 -4.69 7.13 -30.61
N ALA A 131 -4.62 6.28 -31.63
CA ALA A 131 -4.34 6.69 -33.01
C ALA A 131 -5.53 7.42 -33.69
N SER A 132 -6.71 7.45 -33.07
CA SER A 132 -7.92 8.04 -33.62
C SER A 132 -8.10 9.53 -33.28
N SER A 133 -9.17 10.14 -33.81
CA SER A 133 -9.59 11.50 -33.46
C SER A 133 -10.40 11.57 -32.16
N ALA A 134 -10.66 10.44 -31.49
CA ALA A 134 -11.49 10.35 -30.29
C ALA A 134 -11.15 11.37 -29.20
N TYR A 135 -9.85 11.55 -28.91
CA TYR A 135 -9.38 12.48 -27.88
C TYR A 135 -9.63 13.96 -28.22
N ASP A 136 -9.89 14.29 -29.48
CA ASP A 136 -10.21 15.65 -29.93
C ASP A 136 -11.69 15.99 -29.80
N GLN A 137 -12.55 14.98 -29.61
CA GLN A 137 -14.01 15.18 -29.56
C GLN A 137 -14.52 15.63 -28.20
N SER A 138 -13.69 15.55 -27.16
CA SER A 138 -14.08 15.83 -25.78
C SER A 138 -12.94 16.42 -24.98
N ALA A 139 -13.25 17.38 -24.12
CA ALA A 139 -12.27 17.96 -23.18
C ALA A 139 -12.03 17.09 -21.94
N PHE A 140 -12.79 16.01 -21.77
CA PHE A 140 -12.68 15.06 -20.67
C PHE A 140 -12.89 13.65 -21.19
N VAL A 141 -11.86 12.81 -21.11
CA VAL A 141 -11.88 11.47 -21.67
C VAL A 141 -11.44 10.48 -20.61
N LEU A 142 -12.32 9.55 -20.28
CA LEU A 142 -12.00 8.39 -19.44
C LEU A 142 -11.70 7.21 -20.35
N VAL A 143 -10.64 6.46 -20.04
CA VAL A 143 -10.31 5.21 -20.74
C VAL A 143 -10.21 4.10 -19.70
N ALA A 144 -11.17 3.19 -19.71
CA ALA A 144 -11.30 2.12 -18.73
C ALA A 144 -10.79 0.80 -19.32
N ALA A 145 -10.01 0.04 -18.54
CA ALA A 145 -9.55 -1.30 -18.92
C ALA A 145 -9.42 -2.21 -17.70
N ASN A 146 -10.23 -3.26 -17.61
CA ASN A 146 -10.03 -4.34 -16.65
C ASN A 146 -8.87 -5.25 -17.10
N ILE A 147 -7.82 -5.30 -16.28
CA ILE A 147 -6.56 -6.00 -16.60
C ILE A 147 -6.38 -7.31 -15.81
N ALA A 148 -7.42 -7.78 -15.11
CA ALA A 148 -7.35 -8.97 -14.26
C ALA A 148 -6.81 -10.21 -14.99
N SER A 149 -7.18 -10.39 -16.27
CA SER A 149 -6.76 -11.52 -17.12
C SER A 149 -5.49 -11.26 -17.95
N THR A 150 -4.89 -10.07 -17.84
CA THR A 150 -3.72 -9.68 -18.65
C THR A 150 -2.42 -10.14 -17.99
N ASP A 151 -1.44 -10.64 -18.75
CA ASP A 151 -0.12 -10.99 -18.20
C ASP A 151 0.71 -9.73 -17.84
N PRO A 152 1.73 -9.84 -16.96
CA PRO A 152 2.48 -8.68 -16.49
C PRO A 152 3.11 -7.80 -17.57
N ARG A 153 3.60 -8.39 -18.67
CA ARG A 153 4.28 -7.64 -19.74
C ARG A 153 3.27 -6.81 -20.53
N ARG A 154 2.11 -7.38 -20.85
CA ARG A 154 1.03 -6.65 -21.51
C ARG A 154 0.38 -5.61 -20.61
N ARG A 155 0.27 -5.85 -19.30
CA ARG A 155 -0.17 -4.82 -18.35
C ARG A 155 0.74 -3.60 -18.37
N GLU A 156 2.05 -3.81 -18.44
CA GLU A 156 3.03 -2.73 -18.52
C GLU A 156 2.95 -1.97 -19.86
N LEU A 157 2.84 -2.69 -20.98
CA LEU A 157 2.64 -2.07 -22.29
C LEU A 157 1.35 -1.23 -22.33
N LEU A 158 0.23 -1.80 -21.86
CA LEU A 158 -1.06 -1.10 -21.80
C LEU A 158 -0.95 0.16 -20.95
N TRP A 159 -0.33 0.06 -19.77
CA TRP A 159 -0.15 1.22 -18.90
C TRP A 159 0.63 2.32 -19.61
N LYS A 160 1.78 2.00 -20.23
CA LYS A 160 2.58 2.97 -20.99
C LYS A 160 1.78 3.62 -22.11
N MET A 161 1.00 2.85 -22.86
CA MET A 161 0.16 3.38 -23.94
C MET A 161 -0.93 4.32 -23.42
N LEU A 162 -1.61 3.94 -22.35
CA LEU A 162 -2.69 4.74 -21.77
C LEU A 162 -2.20 5.99 -21.04
N THR A 163 -0.91 6.06 -20.73
CA THR A 163 -0.29 7.16 -19.98
C THR A 163 0.74 7.95 -20.77
N ILE A 164 0.69 7.87 -22.10
CA ILE A 164 1.47 8.76 -22.98
C ILE A 164 1.19 10.22 -22.55
N PRO A 165 2.22 11.04 -22.30
CA PRO A 165 2.04 12.43 -21.94
C PRO A 165 1.15 13.14 -22.97
N PRO A 166 0.11 13.89 -22.56
CA PRO A 166 -0.79 14.54 -23.51
C PRO A 166 -0.11 15.49 -24.51
N MET A 167 1.05 16.05 -24.14
CA MET A 167 1.87 16.89 -25.04
C MET A 167 2.42 16.10 -26.24
N ASP A 168 2.68 14.79 -26.07
CA ASP A 168 3.18 13.91 -27.11
C ASP A 168 2.05 13.40 -28.02
N LEU A 169 0.78 13.62 -27.63
CA LEU A 169 -0.39 13.19 -28.40
C LEU A 169 -0.89 14.24 -29.40
N ASN A 170 -0.31 15.45 -29.45
CA ASN A 170 -0.73 16.54 -30.33
C ASN A 170 -2.26 16.72 -30.38
N LEU A 171 -2.86 16.98 -29.21
CA LEU A 171 -4.31 17.10 -29.05
C LEU A 171 -4.81 18.43 -29.64
N ALA A 172 -5.93 18.40 -30.38
CA ALA A 172 -6.44 19.57 -31.09
C ALA A 172 -7.13 20.59 -30.16
N ASN A 173 -7.72 20.10 -29.07
CA ASN A 173 -8.35 20.94 -28.06
C ASN A 173 -7.30 21.66 -27.21
N ARG A 174 -7.59 22.87 -26.72
CA ARG A 174 -6.64 23.62 -25.88
C ARG A 174 -6.39 23.01 -24.50
N SER A 175 -7.35 22.24 -23.97
CA SER A 175 -7.22 21.55 -22.69
C SER A 175 -8.08 20.30 -22.72
N VAL A 176 -7.41 19.16 -22.52
CA VAL A 176 -8.03 17.84 -22.44
C VAL A 176 -7.53 17.19 -21.17
N THR A 177 -8.45 16.70 -20.37
CA THR A 177 -8.16 15.85 -19.22
C THR A 177 -8.34 14.39 -19.63
N LEU A 178 -7.24 13.65 -19.71
CA LEU A 178 -7.21 12.22 -19.99
C LEU A 178 -7.11 11.44 -18.67
N VAL A 179 -8.04 10.51 -18.46
CA VAL A 179 -8.14 9.71 -17.23
C VAL A 179 -8.10 8.22 -17.57
N PRO A 180 -6.90 7.61 -17.67
CA PRO A 180 -6.81 6.17 -17.80
C PRO A 180 -7.12 5.50 -16.47
N ILE A 181 -8.02 4.51 -16.49
CA ILE A 181 -8.48 3.77 -15.31
C ILE A 181 -8.23 2.28 -15.57
N ILE A 182 -7.33 1.67 -14.79
CA ILE A 182 -7.13 0.22 -14.82
C ILE A 182 -7.96 -0.46 -13.72
N GLY A 183 -8.76 -1.44 -14.13
CA GLY A 183 -9.54 -2.30 -13.25
C GLY A 183 -8.70 -3.46 -12.75
N THR A 184 -8.31 -3.44 -11.47
CA THR A 184 -7.58 -4.54 -10.82
C THR A 184 -7.58 -4.36 -9.31
N ARG A 185 -7.35 -5.43 -8.56
CA ARG A 185 -7.06 -5.32 -7.13
C ARG A 185 -5.69 -4.62 -6.98
N PRO A 186 -5.61 -3.46 -6.30
CA PRO A 186 -4.36 -2.72 -6.20
C PRO A 186 -3.27 -3.58 -5.55
N ASP A 187 -2.12 -3.67 -6.21
CA ASP A 187 -0.89 -4.25 -5.66
C ASP A 187 0.12 -3.12 -5.41
N PRO A 188 0.33 -2.69 -4.15
CA PRO A 188 1.27 -1.63 -3.84
C PRO A 188 2.70 -1.85 -4.37
N GLU A 189 3.13 -3.10 -4.53
CA GLU A 189 4.49 -3.39 -4.98
C GLU A 189 4.67 -3.15 -6.47
N THR A 190 3.67 -3.46 -7.26
CA THR A 190 3.72 -3.33 -8.73
C THR A 190 3.12 -2.00 -9.19
N ASP A 191 1.95 -1.67 -8.69
CA ASP A 191 1.13 -0.62 -9.26
C ASP A 191 1.57 0.79 -8.85
N TYR A 192 2.10 0.95 -7.64
CA TYR A 192 2.46 2.28 -7.13
C TYR A 192 3.79 2.77 -7.70
N ARG A 193 4.60 1.83 -8.23
CA ARG A 193 5.90 2.06 -8.89
C ARG A 193 5.78 2.35 -10.38
N ARG A 194 4.59 2.24 -10.96
CA ARG A 194 4.31 2.56 -12.36
C ARG A 194 4.77 3.98 -12.69
N GLN A 195 5.13 4.19 -13.95
CA GLN A 195 5.54 5.51 -14.47
C GLN A 195 4.63 5.90 -15.64
N PRO A 196 3.85 7.00 -15.52
CA PRO A 196 3.64 7.78 -14.29
C PRO A 196 2.93 6.96 -13.21
N PRO A 197 3.08 7.34 -11.92
CA PRO A 197 2.36 6.69 -10.82
C PRO A 197 0.85 6.96 -10.91
N PRO A 198 -0.01 6.05 -10.41
CA PRO A 198 -1.43 6.34 -10.25
C PRO A 198 -1.63 7.56 -9.33
N ARG A 199 -2.49 8.48 -9.76
CA ARG A 199 -2.94 9.67 -9.04
C ARG A 199 -4.08 9.34 -8.08
N TYR A 200 -4.97 8.42 -8.47
CA TYR A 200 -6.05 7.92 -7.64
C TYR A 200 -6.03 6.40 -7.56
N VAL A 201 -6.35 5.88 -6.38
CA VAL A 201 -6.61 4.46 -6.14
C VAL A 201 -7.97 4.32 -5.49
N VAL A 202 -8.88 3.60 -6.13
CA VAL A 202 -10.24 3.38 -5.67
C VAL A 202 -10.37 1.95 -5.17
N THR A 203 -10.75 1.81 -3.91
CA THR A 203 -11.14 0.54 -3.29
C THR A 203 -12.65 0.53 -3.11
N TRP A 204 -13.20 -0.63 -2.73
CA TRP A 204 -14.65 -0.80 -2.52
C TRP A 204 -15.28 0.20 -1.51
N ASP A 205 -14.50 0.77 -0.59
CA ASP A 205 -14.99 1.66 0.46
C ASP A 205 -14.49 3.12 0.37
N ARG A 206 -13.46 3.41 -0.45
CA ARG A 206 -12.81 4.74 -0.45
C ARG A 206 -12.11 5.09 -1.76
N VAL A 207 -11.81 6.37 -1.89
CA VAL A 207 -10.96 6.94 -2.94
C VAL A 207 -9.73 7.54 -2.27
N LEU A 208 -8.56 7.04 -2.65
CA LEU A 208 -7.26 7.47 -2.15
C LEU A 208 -6.58 8.35 -3.19
N LYS A 209 -6.12 9.55 -2.78
CA LYS A 209 -5.43 10.49 -3.64
C LYS A 209 -3.93 10.46 -3.36
N ARG A 210 -3.13 10.14 -4.37
CA ARG A 210 -1.66 10.24 -4.33
C ARG A 210 -1.24 11.64 -4.75
N SER A 211 -0.72 12.41 -3.81
CA SER A 211 -0.18 13.75 -4.09
C SER A 211 1.35 13.69 -4.09
N PRO A 212 2.02 13.79 -5.26
CA PRO A 212 3.48 13.89 -5.32
C PRO A 212 4.01 15.11 -4.55
N VAL A 213 3.21 16.18 -4.48
CA VAL A 213 3.54 17.38 -3.70
C VAL A 213 3.52 17.06 -2.21
N ASN A 214 2.48 16.37 -1.72
CA ASN A 214 2.41 15.99 -0.30
C ASN A 214 3.50 14.99 0.05
N HIS A 215 3.77 14.02 -0.82
CA HIS A 215 4.86 13.05 -0.65
C HIS A 215 6.20 13.75 -0.53
N ARG A 216 6.54 14.63 -1.49
CA ARG A 216 7.79 15.40 -1.46
C ARG A 216 7.88 16.25 -0.20
N ARG A 217 6.82 17.00 0.14
CA ARG A 217 6.78 17.82 1.35
C ARG A 217 6.97 16.98 2.61
N ALA A 218 6.37 15.79 2.66
CA ALA A 218 6.52 14.89 3.78
C ALA A 218 7.96 14.37 3.88
N VAL A 219 8.57 13.93 2.76
CA VAL A 219 9.99 13.54 2.71
C VAL A 219 10.90 14.68 3.15
N GLU A 220 10.66 15.91 2.68
CA GLU A 220 11.42 17.10 3.08
C GLU A 220 11.24 17.42 4.58
N THR A 221 10.03 17.29 5.11
CA THR A 221 9.72 17.61 6.52
C THR A 221 10.31 16.55 7.47
N VAL A 222 10.10 15.27 7.16
CA VAL A 222 10.68 14.12 7.89
C VAL A 222 12.20 14.09 7.73
N GLY A 223 12.68 14.51 6.56
CA GLY A 223 14.08 14.52 6.17
C GLY A 223 14.86 15.74 6.68
N ALA A 224 14.19 16.76 7.19
CA ALA A 224 14.84 17.98 7.66
C ALA A 224 15.83 17.70 8.79
N ALA A 225 16.99 18.37 8.75
CA ALA A 225 17.97 18.33 9.81
C ALA A 225 17.31 18.62 11.17
N SER A 226 17.53 17.73 12.12
CA SER A 226 17.02 17.82 13.48
C SER A 226 18.07 17.24 14.40
N ASP A 227 18.26 17.91 15.52
CA ASP A 227 19.06 17.42 16.63
C ASP A 227 18.31 16.34 17.42
N GLN A 228 17.13 15.88 16.99
CA GLN A 228 16.38 14.79 17.61
C GLN A 228 16.39 13.53 16.72
N PRO A 229 16.32 12.32 17.31
CA PRO A 229 16.22 11.10 16.53
C PRO A 229 14.89 11.03 15.75
N LEU A 230 14.96 10.50 14.53
CA LEU A 230 13.78 10.10 13.76
C LEU A 230 13.37 8.69 14.19
N VAL A 231 12.10 8.50 14.56
CA VAL A 231 11.56 7.15 14.82
C VAL A 231 10.89 6.62 13.55
N LEU A 232 11.41 5.52 13.02
CA LEU A 232 10.79 4.76 11.92
C LEU A 232 10.10 3.53 12.51
N PHE A 233 8.77 3.59 12.63
CA PHE A 233 7.98 2.43 13.04
C PHE A 233 7.58 1.63 11.80
N LEU A 234 8.01 0.38 11.73
CA LEU A 234 7.79 -0.54 10.63
C LEU A 234 6.73 -1.57 11.03
N GLY A 235 5.51 -1.41 10.52
CA GLY A 235 4.42 -2.37 10.70
C GLY A 235 4.50 -3.57 9.75
N ALA A 236 3.50 -4.45 9.82
CA ALA A 236 3.44 -5.64 8.96
C ALA A 236 3.49 -5.32 7.46
N GLY A 237 2.94 -4.17 7.04
CA GLY A 237 2.99 -3.73 5.65
C GLY A 237 4.40 -3.46 5.13
N ALA A 238 5.34 -3.06 6.01
CA ALA A 238 6.73 -2.85 5.63
C ALA A 238 7.46 -4.17 5.32
N SER A 239 7.16 -5.24 6.05
CA SER A 239 7.73 -6.58 5.82
C SER A 239 7.02 -7.36 4.72
N ALA A 240 5.73 -7.08 4.47
CA ALA A 240 4.93 -7.75 3.44
C ALA A 240 5.55 -7.65 2.03
N THR A 241 6.25 -6.55 1.74
CA THR A 241 6.96 -6.33 0.47
C THR A 241 8.01 -7.42 0.22
N SER A 242 8.57 -8.02 1.28
CA SER A 242 9.57 -9.09 1.20
C SER A 242 8.97 -10.49 1.04
N GLY A 243 7.66 -10.59 0.78
CA GLY A 243 6.96 -11.87 0.56
C GLY A 243 6.56 -12.59 1.84
N ILE A 244 6.70 -11.94 3.01
CA ILE A 244 6.18 -12.44 4.27
C ILE A 244 4.66 -12.31 4.27
N LEU A 245 3.96 -13.39 4.61
CA LEU A 245 2.51 -13.39 4.69
C LEU A 245 2.00 -12.42 5.78
N LEU A 246 0.84 -11.80 5.55
CA LEU A 246 0.19 -10.96 6.55
C LEU A 246 -0.43 -11.80 7.69
N GLY A 247 -0.68 -11.18 8.85
CA GLY A 247 -1.20 -11.86 10.04
C GLY A 247 -2.43 -12.74 9.79
N ASN A 248 -3.36 -12.34 8.91
CA ASN A 248 -4.53 -13.15 8.57
C ASN A 248 -4.18 -14.51 7.92
N ALA A 249 -3.15 -14.56 7.07
CA ALA A 249 -2.74 -15.79 6.43
C ALA A 249 -2.07 -16.75 7.43
N TYR A 250 -1.21 -16.24 8.32
CA TYR A 250 -0.68 -17.05 9.42
C TYR A 250 -1.77 -17.48 10.40
N ARG A 251 -2.79 -16.65 10.64
CA ARG A 251 -3.95 -17.01 11.44
C ARG A 251 -4.65 -18.20 10.83
N ASP A 252 -4.89 -18.19 9.52
CA ASP A 252 -5.57 -19.28 8.83
C ASP A 252 -4.74 -20.58 8.81
N ILE A 253 -3.41 -20.47 8.76
CA ILE A 253 -2.48 -21.60 8.94
C ILE A 253 -2.57 -22.17 10.36
N ALA A 254 -2.57 -21.31 11.39
CA ALA A 254 -2.71 -21.73 12.79
C ALA A 254 -4.08 -22.39 13.04
N LEU A 255 -5.15 -21.78 12.52
CA LEU A 255 -6.51 -22.32 12.59
C LEU A 255 -6.59 -23.71 11.96
N LYS A 256 -5.94 -23.94 10.82
CA LYS A 256 -5.90 -25.27 10.19
C LYS A 256 -5.33 -26.34 11.14
N GLY A 257 -4.39 -25.98 12.01
CA GLY A 257 -3.84 -26.88 13.03
C GLY A 257 -4.82 -27.23 14.15
N LEU A 258 -5.77 -26.34 14.48
CA LEU A 258 -6.72 -26.51 15.57
C LEU A 258 -8.05 -27.11 15.11
N VAL A 259 -8.59 -26.67 13.97
CA VAL A 259 -9.93 -27.03 13.49
C VAL A 259 -9.94 -27.77 12.15
N GLY A 260 -8.77 -28.11 11.62
CA GLY A 260 -8.62 -28.80 10.34
C GLY A 260 -8.77 -27.89 9.11
N ASP A 261 -8.71 -28.49 7.92
CA ASP A 261 -8.70 -27.75 6.65
C ASP A 261 -10.11 -27.46 6.13
N ARG A 262 -10.81 -26.57 6.84
CA ARG A 262 -12.18 -26.16 6.50
C ARG A 262 -12.21 -24.82 5.76
N THR A 263 -13.31 -24.49 5.10
CA THR A 263 -13.50 -23.16 4.49
C THR A 263 -13.98 -22.12 5.51
N ASP A 264 -14.66 -22.57 6.57
CA ASP A 264 -15.26 -21.80 7.66
C ASP A 264 -14.38 -21.78 8.93
N LYS A 265 -13.04 -21.71 8.78
CA LYS A 265 -12.09 -21.94 9.89
C LYS A 265 -12.34 -21.08 11.13
N ALA A 266 -12.67 -19.80 10.96
CA ALA A 266 -12.92 -18.89 12.07
C ALA A 266 -14.23 -19.22 12.81
N ASP A 267 -15.28 -19.64 12.07
CA ASP A 267 -16.52 -20.14 12.66
C ASP A 267 -16.29 -21.44 13.41
N ALA A 268 -15.57 -22.40 12.81
CA ALA A 268 -15.23 -23.65 13.48
C ALA A 268 -14.36 -23.42 14.73
N PHE A 269 -13.55 -22.35 14.74
CA PHE A 269 -12.77 -21.96 15.91
C PHE A 269 -13.62 -21.42 17.05
N PHE A 270 -14.70 -20.69 16.75
CA PHE A 270 -15.69 -20.32 17.76
C PHE A 270 -16.28 -21.56 18.44
N ASP A 271 -16.67 -22.56 17.66
CA ASP A 271 -17.21 -23.82 18.20
C ASP A 271 -16.13 -24.59 19.01
N TYR A 272 -14.89 -24.64 18.53
CA TYR A 272 -13.75 -25.21 19.25
C TYR A 272 -13.52 -24.56 20.63
N LEU A 273 -13.62 -23.22 20.71
CA LEU A 273 -13.50 -22.49 21.97
C LEU A 273 -14.69 -22.79 22.91
N HIS A 274 -15.89 -22.90 22.36
CA HIS A 274 -17.10 -23.23 23.11
C HIS A 274 -17.00 -24.61 23.76
N GLU A 275 -16.61 -25.63 22.98
CA GLU A 275 -16.45 -27.01 23.46
C GLU A 275 -15.42 -27.15 24.58
N ARG A 276 -14.43 -26.26 24.63
CA ARG A 276 -13.34 -26.28 25.62
C ARG A 276 -13.57 -25.31 26.79
N ASP A 277 -14.63 -24.51 26.77
CA ASP A 277 -14.90 -23.42 27.72
C ASP A 277 -13.72 -22.42 27.84
N ARG A 278 -13.23 -21.95 26.68
CA ARG A 278 -12.02 -21.11 26.57
C ARG A 278 -12.24 -19.73 25.97
N PHE A 279 -13.47 -19.23 26.00
CA PHE A 279 -13.76 -17.86 25.58
C PHE A 279 -13.17 -16.83 26.55
N MET A 280 -12.73 -15.70 26.00
CA MET A 280 -12.42 -14.49 26.76
C MET A 280 -13.70 -13.69 27.04
N PRO A 281 -13.70 -12.78 28.04
CA PRO A 281 -14.82 -11.90 28.30
C PRO A 281 -15.24 -11.12 27.04
N GLY A 282 -16.54 -11.20 26.68
CA GLY A 282 -17.14 -10.51 25.53
C GLY A 282 -17.03 -11.26 24.19
N GLU A 283 -16.27 -12.35 24.08
CA GLU A 283 -16.15 -13.11 22.82
C GLU A 283 -17.45 -13.85 22.45
N THR A 284 -18.31 -14.15 23.42
CA THR A 284 -19.58 -14.85 23.23
C THR A 284 -20.74 -13.94 22.82
N ASP A 285 -20.55 -12.61 22.86
CA ASP A 285 -21.65 -11.65 22.67
C ASP A 285 -22.26 -11.76 21.27
N GLN A 286 -21.41 -11.88 20.23
CA GLN A 286 -21.83 -12.00 18.84
C GLN A 286 -20.82 -12.82 18.01
N ARG A 287 -21.20 -14.04 17.61
CA ARG A 287 -20.37 -14.94 16.77
C ARG A 287 -19.87 -14.26 15.49
N ALA A 288 -20.75 -13.58 14.76
CA ALA A 288 -20.38 -12.90 13.51
C ALA A 288 -19.31 -11.82 13.73
N LYS A 289 -19.38 -11.09 14.84
CA LYS A 289 -18.39 -10.10 15.23
C LYS A 289 -17.06 -10.77 15.60
N PHE A 290 -17.11 -11.82 16.41
CA PHE A 290 -15.93 -12.62 16.77
C PHE A 290 -15.19 -13.12 15.52
N VAL A 291 -15.91 -13.72 14.57
CA VAL A 291 -15.34 -14.25 13.33
C VAL A 291 -14.69 -13.14 12.50
N ALA A 292 -15.34 -11.97 12.40
CA ALA A 292 -14.82 -10.83 11.65
C ALA A 292 -13.56 -10.21 12.31
N GLU A 293 -13.50 -10.21 13.64
CA GLU A 293 -12.44 -9.56 14.42
C GLU A 293 -11.32 -10.52 14.87
N LEU A 294 -11.42 -11.82 14.56
CA LEU A 294 -10.47 -12.84 15.00
C LEU A 294 -9.05 -12.57 14.49
N THR A 295 -8.12 -12.36 15.42
CA THR A 295 -6.71 -12.05 15.12
C THR A 295 -5.80 -13.29 15.22
N LEU A 296 -4.58 -13.18 14.69
CA LEU A 296 -3.56 -14.23 14.82
C LEU A 296 -3.23 -14.50 16.30
N GLU A 297 -3.10 -13.45 17.11
CA GLU A 297 -2.68 -13.52 18.50
C GLU A 297 -3.69 -14.31 19.35
N ARG A 298 -4.98 -14.18 19.03
CA ARG A 298 -6.04 -14.96 19.69
C ARG A 298 -5.94 -16.45 19.37
N VAL A 299 -5.62 -16.79 18.12
CA VAL A 299 -5.45 -18.18 17.68
C VAL A 299 -4.15 -18.78 18.21
N LEU A 300 -3.07 -17.99 18.27
CA LEU A 300 -1.78 -18.42 18.83
C LEU A 300 -1.87 -18.71 20.34
N ARG A 301 -2.72 -18.00 21.10
CA ARG A 301 -3.02 -18.37 22.49
C ARG A 301 -3.46 -19.83 22.62
N GLU A 302 -4.38 -20.27 21.79
CA GLU A 302 -4.88 -21.65 21.81
C GLU A 302 -3.84 -22.63 21.28
N THR A 303 -3.16 -22.25 20.20
CA THR A 303 -2.06 -23.03 19.61
C THR A 303 -0.98 -23.33 20.64
N PHE A 304 -0.57 -22.32 21.43
CA PHE A 304 0.45 -22.50 22.47
C PHE A 304 -0.08 -23.25 23.69
N ALA A 305 -1.37 -23.15 24.00
CA ALA A 305 -1.94 -23.94 25.07
C ALA A 305 -2.01 -25.43 24.73
N GLU A 306 -2.32 -25.80 23.48
CA GLU A 306 -2.29 -27.19 22.99
C GLU A 306 -0.86 -27.77 22.98
N LEU A 307 0.17 -26.92 22.88
CA LEU A 307 1.57 -27.35 23.04
C LEU A 307 1.95 -27.70 24.49
N GLY A 308 1.20 -27.21 25.48
CA GLY A 308 1.51 -27.42 26.90
C GLY A 308 2.92 -26.93 27.25
N PHE A 309 3.77 -27.83 27.73
CA PHE A 309 5.16 -27.53 28.11
C PHE A 309 6.16 -27.59 26.94
N GLN A 310 5.69 -27.91 25.73
CA GLN A 310 6.57 -27.96 24.56
C GLN A 310 7.05 -26.54 24.17
N PRO A 311 8.28 -26.40 23.67
CA PRO A 311 8.77 -25.13 23.14
C PRO A 311 7.85 -24.57 22.04
N ARG A 312 7.62 -23.25 22.03
CA ARG A 312 6.76 -22.59 21.02
C ARG A 312 7.26 -22.78 19.59
N ALA A 313 8.57 -22.94 19.40
CA ALA A 313 9.18 -23.29 18.11
C ALA A 313 8.67 -24.62 17.53
N ASN A 314 8.06 -25.49 18.34
CA ASN A 314 7.45 -26.73 17.87
C ASN A 314 6.09 -26.50 17.19
N SER A 315 5.48 -25.32 17.38
CA SER A 315 4.24 -24.93 16.72
C SER A 315 4.38 -24.97 15.20
N PRO A 316 3.48 -25.65 14.45
CA PRO A 316 3.52 -25.68 13.00
C PRO A 316 3.48 -24.28 12.35
N VAL A 317 2.66 -23.37 12.87
CA VAL A 317 2.58 -22.00 12.34
C VAL A 317 3.87 -21.22 12.58
N ILE A 318 4.55 -21.42 13.72
CA ILE A 318 5.84 -20.78 13.97
C ILE A 318 6.92 -21.31 13.03
N LYS A 319 6.92 -22.60 12.71
CA LYS A 319 7.84 -23.17 11.70
C LYS A 319 7.64 -22.54 10.33
N VAL A 320 6.38 -22.41 9.88
CA VAL A 320 6.08 -21.75 8.61
C VAL A 320 6.51 -20.28 8.62
N LEU A 321 6.24 -19.57 9.72
CA LEU A 321 6.67 -18.18 9.88
C LEU A 321 8.19 -18.05 9.83
N THR A 322 8.93 -18.93 10.51
CA THR A 322 10.40 -18.98 10.45
C THR A 322 10.90 -19.23 9.04
N ASP A 323 10.32 -20.22 8.33
CA ASP A 323 10.71 -20.54 6.95
C ASP A 323 10.48 -19.37 6.00
N ASP A 324 9.34 -18.68 6.13
CA ASP A 324 9.01 -17.53 5.29
C ASP A 324 9.89 -16.31 5.61
N CYS A 325 10.21 -16.08 6.90
CA CYS A 325 11.21 -15.07 7.29
C CYS A 325 12.59 -15.38 6.69
N GLN A 326 13.02 -16.64 6.73
CA GLN A 326 14.31 -17.06 6.17
C GLN A 326 14.36 -16.91 4.65
N LYS A 327 13.26 -17.24 3.95
CA LYS A 327 13.16 -16.99 2.50
C LYS A 327 13.20 -15.50 2.19
N ALA A 328 12.49 -14.68 2.97
CA ALA A 328 12.46 -13.23 2.77
C ALA A 328 13.84 -12.58 2.91
N LEU A 329 14.72 -13.13 3.77
CA LEU A 329 16.11 -12.68 3.90
C LEU A 329 16.96 -12.91 2.65
N SER A 330 16.61 -13.90 1.81
CA SER A 330 17.37 -14.23 0.58
C SER A 330 17.29 -13.15 -0.50
N PHE A 331 16.37 -12.18 -0.39
CA PHE A 331 16.21 -11.10 -1.35
C PHE A 331 16.24 -9.74 -0.64
N VAL A 332 17.14 -8.85 -1.07
CA VAL A 332 17.19 -7.48 -0.56
C VAL A 332 16.25 -6.59 -1.37
N ARG A 333 15.09 -6.28 -0.78
CA ARG A 333 14.13 -5.32 -1.35
C ARG A 333 14.66 -3.88 -1.32
N PRO A 334 14.19 -3.00 -2.23
CA PRO A 334 14.54 -1.58 -2.22
C PRO A 334 14.37 -0.88 -0.87
N GLY A 335 13.28 -1.16 -0.12
CA GLY A 335 13.07 -0.57 1.20
C GLY A 335 14.13 -0.98 2.22
N ARG A 336 14.52 -2.26 2.24
CA ARG A 336 15.61 -2.77 3.09
C ARG A 336 16.96 -2.15 2.71
N LYS A 337 17.24 -2.00 1.41
CA LYS A 337 18.44 -1.29 0.93
C LYS A 337 18.43 0.16 1.42
N ALA A 338 17.31 0.86 1.29
CA ALA A 338 17.17 2.24 1.74
C ALA A 338 17.34 2.36 3.27
N LEU A 339 16.83 1.43 4.07
CA LEU A 339 17.08 1.40 5.52
C LEU A 339 18.55 1.25 5.86
N ARG A 340 19.31 0.42 5.14
CA ARG A 340 20.78 0.32 5.30
C ARG A 340 21.46 1.65 5.01
N GLU A 341 21.04 2.32 3.94
CA GLU A 341 21.58 3.63 3.56
C GLU A 341 21.24 4.69 4.61
N ILE A 342 20.01 4.70 5.13
CA ILE A 342 19.58 5.58 6.22
C ILE A 342 20.39 5.31 7.50
N ALA A 343 20.53 4.05 7.90
CA ALA A 343 21.23 3.65 9.12
C ALA A 343 22.74 3.94 9.07
N ALA A 344 23.34 3.95 7.87
CA ALA A 344 24.74 4.30 7.68
C ALA A 344 25.02 5.82 7.85
N LEU A 345 24.00 6.66 7.77
CA LEU A 345 24.13 8.12 7.85
C LEU A 345 24.23 8.57 9.32
N LYS A 346 25.44 8.54 9.89
CA LYS A 346 25.68 8.96 11.29
C LYS A 346 25.24 10.39 11.63
N ARG A 347 25.07 11.26 10.64
CA ARG A 347 24.58 12.65 10.83
C ARG A 347 23.10 12.72 11.20
N ARG A 348 22.33 11.67 10.91
CA ARG A 348 20.91 11.57 11.25
C ARG A 348 20.72 10.40 12.20
N ARG A 349 20.35 10.70 13.45
CA ARG A 349 20.03 9.66 14.43
C ARG A 349 18.67 9.06 14.09
N VAL A 350 18.59 7.73 14.09
CA VAL A 350 17.37 6.99 13.73
C VAL A 350 17.15 5.90 14.77
N ILE A 351 15.93 5.78 15.25
CA ILE A 351 15.46 4.65 16.05
C ILE A 351 14.52 3.85 15.16
N ILE A 352 14.82 2.58 14.95
CA ILE A 352 13.91 1.70 14.20
C ILE A 352 13.06 0.95 15.21
N MET A 353 11.75 0.95 15.00
CA MET A 353 10.82 0.22 15.84
C MET A 353 9.93 -0.67 14.99
N THR A 354 9.52 -1.83 15.50
CA THR A 354 8.66 -2.75 14.76
C THR A 354 7.86 -3.66 15.69
N VAL A 355 6.72 -4.11 15.20
CA VAL A 355 5.93 -5.21 15.78
C VAL A 355 6.17 -6.53 15.05
N ASN A 356 6.97 -6.51 13.98
CA ASN A 356 7.23 -7.70 13.18
C ASN A 356 8.25 -8.60 13.89
N PHE A 357 8.04 -9.91 13.76
CA PHE A 357 8.93 -10.91 14.36
C PHE A 357 10.18 -11.17 13.52
N ASP A 358 10.11 -10.88 12.21
CA ASP A 358 11.16 -11.18 11.23
C ASP A 358 12.45 -10.41 11.49
N ARG A 359 13.54 -10.79 10.80
CA ARG A 359 14.87 -10.18 10.95
C ARG A 359 15.24 -9.22 9.83
N LEU A 360 14.27 -8.77 9.03
CA LEU A 360 14.57 -8.06 7.78
C LEU A 360 15.29 -6.73 8.01
N VAL A 361 15.05 -6.11 9.17
CA VAL A 361 15.61 -4.80 9.55
C VAL A 361 17.03 -4.94 10.08
N GLU A 362 17.24 -5.85 11.04
CA GLU A 362 18.51 -6.01 11.74
C GLU A 362 19.54 -6.81 10.93
N ASP A 363 19.10 -7.72 10.07
CA ASP A 363 20.01 -8.55 9.28
C ASP A 363 20.75 -7.72 8.24
N GLU A 364 22.08 -7.82 8.25
CA GLU A 364 22.98 -7.09 7.34
C GLU A 364 22.71 -5.57 7.28
N LEU A 365 22.29 -4.93 8.38
CA LEU A 365 22.03 -3.49 8.40
C LEU A 365 23.28 -2.67 8.02
N GLY A 366 24.48 -3.21 8.25
CA GLY A 366 25.75 -2.60 7.86
C GLY A 366 26.25 -1.51 8.82
N THR A 367 25.57 -1.32 9.96
CA THR A 367 26.00 -0.45 11.05
C THR A 367 25.87 -1.19 12.38
N ASP A 368 26.56 -0.73 13.42
CA ASP A 368 26.40 -1.29 14.77
C ASP A 368 25.01 -0.98 15.31
N CYS A 369 24.29 -2.02 15.73
CA CYS A 369 22.90 -1.92 16.14
C CYS A 369 22.60 -2.77 17.36
N ARG A 370 21.66 -2.30 18.19
CA ARG A 370 21.17 -2.98 19.38
C ARG A 370 19.71 -3.41 19.16
N VAL A 371 19.48 -4.72 19.09
CA VAL A 371 18.13 -5.29 18.96
C VAL A 371 17.54 -5.59 20.34
N LEU A 372 16.44 -4.91 20.70
CA LEU A 372 15.71 -5.11 21.95
C LEU A 372 14.36 -5.74 21.65
N TYR A 373 14.12 -6.95 22.13
CA TYR A 373 12.90 -7.71 21.82
C TYR A 373 12.30 -8.47 23.02
N THR A 374 12.98 -8.46 24.17
CA THR A 374 12.45 -8.99 25.43
C THR A 374 12.32 -7.85 26.45
N PRO A 375 11.38 -7.94 27.41
CA PRO A 375 11.24 -6.95 28.48
C PRO A 375 12.52 -6.70 29.28
N GLN A 376 13.36 -7.73 29.43
CA GLN A 376 14.66 -7.66 30.08
C GLN A 376 15.65 -6.83 29.27
N HIS A 377 15.69 -7.00 27.93
CA HIS A 377 16.54 -6.17 27.07
C HIS A 377 16.21 -4.68 27.23
N TYR A 378 14.92 -4.31 27.29
CA TYR A 378 14.51 -2.91 27.49
C TYR A 378 14.93 -2.36 28.85
N GLU A 379 14.95 -3.19 29.89
CA GLU A 379 15.39 -2.79 31.24
C GLU A 379 16.91 -2.63 31.31
N GLU A 380 17.65 -3.61 30.79
CA GLU A 380 19.13 -3.63 30.79
C GLU A 380 19.75 -2.52 29.94
N HIS A 381 19.09 -2.14 28.84
CA HIS A 381 19.59 -1.14 27.90
C HIS A 381 18.89 0.23 28.00
N LEU A 382 18.11 0.48 29.06
CA LEU A 382 17.35 1.72 29.21
C LEU A 382 18.23 2.99 29.15
N ASP A 383 19.38 2.98 29.83
CA ASP A 383 20.29 4.12 29.85
C ASP A 383 21.04 4.30 28.52
N GLU A 384 21.30 3.22 27.77
CA GLU A 384 21.84 3.27 26.41
C GLU A 384 20.84 3.95 25.46
N LEU A 385 19.54 3.58 25.53
CA LEU A 385 18.48 4.21 24.75
C LEU A 385 18.34 5.70 25.05
N ARG A 386 18.39 6.09 26.33
CA ARG A 386 18.31 7.50 26.73
C ARG A 386 19.48 8.31 26.18
N ARG A 387 20.71 7.78 26.30
CA ARG A 387 21.92 8.42 25.74
C ARG A 387 21.81 8.58 24.22
N TYR A 388 21.39 7.52 23.53
CA TYR A 388 21.18 7.56 22.08
C TYR A 388 20.14 8.62 21.70
N ALA A 389 19.05 8.75 22.48
CA ALA A 389 18.00 9.74 22.23
C ALA A 389 18.45 11.19 22.46
N VAL A 390 19.35 11.47 23.42
CA VAL A 390 19.83 12.85 23.70
C VAL A 390 21.01 13.32 22.85
N GLY A 391 21.78 12.43 22.20
CA GLY A 391 22.84 12.88 21.29
C GLY A 391 24.02 11.93 21.11
N ASP A 392 24.07 10.83 21.86
CA ASP A 392 25.23 9.94 21.85
C ASP A 392 25.29 9.10 20.56
N ILE A 393 26.05 9.61 19.59
CA ILE A 393 26.25 8.98 18.27
C ILE A 393 27.18 7.76 18.29
N ASP A 394 27.87 7.53 19.41
CA ASP A 394 28.75 6.36 19.59
C ASP A 394 27.96 5.16 20.15
N SER A 395 26.75 5.39 20.65
CA SER A 395 25.84 4.31 21.03
C SER A 395 25.30 3.57 19.78
N PRO A 396 25.14 2.23 19.85
CA PRO A 396 24.60 1.45 18.73
C PRO A 396 23.20 1.94 18.32
N LEU A 397 22.87 1.81 17.04
CA LEU A 397 21.54 2.16 16.53
C LEU A 397 20.46 1.26 17.18
N PRO A 398 19.44 1.83 17.86
CA PRO A 398 18.42 1.02 18.50
C PRO A 398 17.40 0.44 17.50
N ILE A 399 17.16 -0.87 17.61
CA ILE A 399 16.10 -1.60 16.92
C ILE A 399 15.16 -2.18 17.99
N LEU A 400 13.98 -1.58 18.13
CA LEU A 400 13.00 -1.90 19.16
C LEU A 400 11.93 -2.84 18.58
N LYS A 401 11.95 -4.11 18.94
CA LYS A 401 10.91 -5.07 18.56
C LYS A 401 9.93 -5.23 19.71
N LEU A 402 8.68 -4.84 19.48
CA LEU A 402 7.68 -4.75 20.55
C LEU A 402 6.98 -6.09 20.80
N HIS A 403 6.89 -6.94 19.79
CA HIS A 403 6.22 -8.24 19.90
C HIS A 403 7.18 -9.44 19.97
N GLY A 404 8.47 -9.20 20.20
CA GLY A 404 9.49 -10.26 20.24
C GLY A 404 10.20 -10.47 18.91
N SER A 405 10.95 -11.57 18.82
CA SER A 405 11.75 -11.91 17.63
C SER A 405 11.59 -13.38 17.27
N ILE A 406 11.63 -13.70 15.98
CA ILE A 406 11.56 -15.07 15.49
C ILE A 406 12.79 -15.92 15.89
N GLU A 407 13.90 -15.28 16.25
CA GLU A 407 15.09 -15.95 16.79
C GLU A 407 14.84 -16.59 18.17
N ASP A 408 13.93 -16.00 18.93
CA ASP A 408 13.50 -16.50 20.22
C ASP A 408 11.98 -16.66 20.22
N ALA A 409 11.51 -17.84 19.79
CA ALA A 409 10.09 -18.15 19.74
C ALA A 409 9.36 -17.98 21.09
N GLN A 410 10.08 -18.01 22.22
CA GLN A 410 9.49 -17.77 23.54
C GLN A 410 9.23 -16.29 23.80
N SER A 411 10.04 -15.40 23.21
CA SER A 411 9.86 -13.95 23.29
C SER A 411 8.64 -13.45 22.55
N LEU A 412 8.05 -14.24 21.65
CA LEU A 412 6.92 -13.83 20.83
C LEU A 412 5.73 -13.43 21.71
N ILE A 413 5.50 -12.13 21.84
CA ILE A 413 4.33 -11.53 22.48
C ILE A 413 3.20 -11.61 21.48
N ALA A 414 2.80 -12.83 21.17
CA ALA A 414 1.83 -13.15 20.12
C ALA A 414 0.60 -13.82 20.70
N THR A 415 0.27 -13.58 21.98
CA THR A 415 -0.99 -14.03 22.57
C THR A 415 -1.84 -12.83 22.95
N ILE A 416 -3.13 -12.95 22.68
CA ILE A 416 -4.12 -11.92 23.02
C ILE A 416 -4.10 -11.52 24.50
N ASP A 417 -3.73 -12.43 25.42
CA ASP A 417 -3.61 -12.12 26.86
C ASP A 417 -2.53 -11.08 27.14
N THR A 418 -1.48 -11.06 26.31
CA THR A 418 -0.36 -10.14 26.50
C THR A 418 -0.58 -8.82 25.78
N THR A 419 -1.24 -8.84 24.61
CA THR A 419 -1.55 -7.61 23.85
C THR A 419 -2.77 -6.86 24.39
N SER A 420 -3.79 -7.57 24.91
CA SER A 420 -4.96 -6.92 25.53
C SER A 420 -4.64 -6.23 26.87
N ALA A 421 -3.59 -6.68 27.57
CA ALA A 421 -3.09 -6.02 28.78
C ALA A 421 -2.31 -4.72 28.49
N GLY A 422 -2.04 -4.43 27.20
CA GLY A 422 -1.19 -3.34 26.77
C GLY A 422 0.30 -3.68 26.77
N LEU A 423 1.14 -2.74 26.34
CA LEU A 423 2.59 -2.91 26.35
C LEU A 423 3.09 -3.23 27.76
N GLN A 424 4.02 -4.19 27.85
CA GLN A 424 4.65 -4.53 29.12
C GLN A 424 5.34 -3.30 29.75
N LYS A 425 5.33 -3.24 31.09
CA LYS A 425 5.82 -2.07 31.85
C LYS A 425 7.23 -1.64 31.44
N ASN A 426 8.15 -2.58 31.26
CA ASN A 426 9.54 -2.28 30.90
C ASN A 426 9.64 -1.65 29.50
N VAL A 427 8.89 -2.19 28.54
CA VAL A 427 8.80 -1.65 27.18
C VAL A 427 8.21 -0.23 27.23
N ARG A 428 7.08 -0.06 27.92
CA ARG A 428 6.43 1.25 28.08
C ARG A 428 7.35 2.28 28.74
N ASN A 429 8.09 1.89 29.78
CA ASN A 429 9.04 2.76 30.46
C ASN A 429 10.18 3.19 29.54
N ALA A 430 10.69 2.29 28.70
CA ALA A 430 11.71 2.61 27.72
C ALA A 430 11.21 3.57 26.65
N LEU A 431 10.02 3.33 26.09
CA LEU A 431 9.41 4.24 25.11
C LEU A 431 9.15 5.62 25.70
N ASN A 432 8.54 5.68 26.88
CA ASN A 432 8.29 6.94 27.58
C ASN A 432 9.60 7.68 27.90
N SER A 433 10.67 6.96 28.27
CA SER A 433 11.96 7.56 28.53
C SER A 433 12.57 8.23 27.30
N ILE A 434 12.35 7.67 26.10
CA ILE A 434 12.78 8.31 24.84
C ILE A 434 12.01 9.61 24.62
N LEU A 435 10.70 9.63 24.90
CA LEU A 435 9.89 10.85 24.79
C LEU A 435 10.27 11.91 25.84
N GLU A 436 10.52 11.50 27.08
CA GLU A 436 10.81 12.39 28.21
C GLU A 436 12.13 13.16 28.05
N VAL A 437 13.12 12.56 27.37
CA VAL A 437 14.42 13.21 27.13
C VAL A 437 14.42 14.08 25.87
N SER A 438 13.31 14.13 25.14
CA SER A 438 13.17 14.92 23.92
C SER A 438 12.59 16.29 24.25
N GLU A 439 13.30 17.36 23.86
CA GLU A 439 12.88 18.75 24.16
C GLU A 439 11.71 19.22 23.29
N SER A 440 11.46 18.53 22.18
CA SER A 440 10.39 18.81 21.21
C SER A 440 9.66 17.51 20.85
N PRO A 441 8.46 17.59 20.25
CA PRO A 441 7.77 16.41 19.75
C PRO A 441 8.68 15.61 18.81
N LEU A 442 8.85 14.32 19.09
CA LEU A 442 9.69 13.46 18.27
C LEU A 442 9.03 13.19 16.92
N GLN A 443 9.82 13.27 15.85
CA GLN A 443 9.36 12.89 14.53
C GLN A 443 9.16 11.38 14.48
N TRP A 444 7.95 10.96 14.14
CA TRP A 444 7.54 9.58 14.21
C TRP A 444 6.80 9.16 12.94
N VAL A 445 7.37 8.23 12.20
CA VAL A 445 6.82 7.79 10.92
C VAL A 445 6.35 6.34 11.02
N TRP A 446 5.05 6.15 10.84
CA TRP A 446 4.37 4.87 10.81
C TRP A 446 4.36 4.32 9.39
N VAL A 447 5.19 3.33 9.09
CA VAL A 447 5.34 2.74 7.76
C VAL A 447 4.66 1.37 7.71
N GLY A 448 3.60 1.24 6.91
CA GLY A 448 2.86 0.00 6.73
C GLY A 448 2.10 -0.45 7.99
N CYS A 449 1.61 0.52 8.79
CA CYS A 449 0.95 0.28 10.06
C CYS A 449 -0.57 0.42 9.93
N SER A 450 -1.29 -0.71 10.10
CA SER A 450 -2.75 -0.71 10.01
C SER A 450 -3.48 -0.16 11.25
N MET A 451 -2.76 0.19 12.32
CA MET A 451 -3.31 0.60 13.62
C MET A 451 -4.30 -0.42 14.23
N ARG A 452 -4.08 -1.71 14.00
CA ARG A 452 -4.87 -2.80 14.61
C ARG A 452 -4.29 -3.33 15.92
N ASP A 453 -3.02 -3.06 16.18
CA ASP A 453 -2.31 -3.51 17.39
C ASP A 453 -2.87 -2.76 18.62
N GLN A 454 -3.63 -3.48 19.44
CA GLN A 454 -4.36 -2.90 20.57
C GLN A 454 -3.44 -2.35 21.65
N ASP A 455 -2.32 -3.01 21.90
CA ASP A 455 -1.31 -2.60 22.87
C ASP A 455 -0.64 -1.28 22.48
N MET A 456 -0.27 -1.15 21.21
CA MET A 456 0.26 0.08 20.64
C MET A 456 -0.77 1.21 20.68
N ASN A 457 -2.01 0.93 20.28
CA ASN A 457 -3.09 1.90 20.34
C ASN A 457 -3.38 2.37 21.78
N ALA A 458 -3.29 1.46 22.76
CA ALA A 458 -3.48 1.79 24.17
C ALA A 458 -2.36 2.70 24.68
N TRP A 459 -1.10 2.41 24.34
CA TRP A 459 0.03 3.27 24.70
C TRP A 459 -0.07 4.64 24.01
N LEU A 460 -0.25 4.68 22.69
CA LEU A 460 -0.37 5.92 21.90
C LEU A 460 -1.58 6.76 22.30
N GLY A 461 -2.68 6.11 22.66
CA GLY A 461 -3.90 6.77 23.12
C GLY A 461 -3.77 7.37 24.51
N GLY A 462 -2.74 6.96 25.28
CA GLY A 462 -2.38 7.56 26.57
C GLY A 462 -1.37 8.71 26.47
N LEU A 463 -0.79 8.95 25.29
CA LEU A 463 0.09 10.10 25.04
C LEU A 463 -0.73 11.35 24.73
N SER A 464 -0.15 12.52 25.04
CA SER A 464 -0.66 13.78 24.48
C SER A 464 -0.56 13.74 22.95
N ALA A 465 -1.55 14.30 22.26
CA ALA A 465 -1.54 14.38 20.79
C ALA A 465 -0.41 15.28 20.24
N ASP A 466 0.27 16.04 21.11
CA ASP A 466 1.44 16.84 20.79
C ASP A 466 2.76 16.18 21.24
N ALA A 467 2.73 14.96 21.78
CA ALA A 467 3.97 14.26 22.18
C ALA A 467 4.82 13.85 20.96
N LEU A 468 4.19 13.69 19.79
CA LEU A 468 4.80 13.19 18.56
C LEU A 468 4.45 14.10 17.38
N ASP A 469 5.41 14.28 16.46
CA ASP A 469 5.14 14.78 15.10
C ASP A 469 4.95 13.58 14.17
N GLU A 470 3.70 13.13 14.06
CA GLU A 470 3.35 11.86 13.41
C GLU A 470 3.10 11.99 11.91
N TRP A 471 3.60 10.99 11.17
CA TRP A 471 3.34 10.77 9.75
C TRP A 471 2.98 9.30 9.52
N TRP A 472 2.02 9.04 8.64
CA TRP A 472 1.64 7.68 8.23
C TRP A 472 1.98 7.45 6.77
N VAL A 473 2.66 6.36 6.48
CA VAL A 473 2.96 5.86 5.14
C VAL A 473 2.22 4.55 4.97
N ASP A 474 1.15 4.57 4.21
CA ASP A 474 0.35 3.39 3.90
C ASP A 474 -0.19 3.52 2.48
N PRO A 475 0.08 2.57 1.58
CA PRO A 475 -0.50 2.62 0.25
C PRO A 475 -2.02 2.41 0.30
N LEU A 476 -2.54 1.64 1.24
CA LEU A 476 -3.95 1.27 1.34
C LEU A 476 -4.43 1.41 2.81
N PRO A 477 -4.46 2.65 3.35
CA PRO A 477 -4.84 2.90 4.73
C PRO A 477 -6.27 2.41 4.99
N GLY A 478 -6.41 1.57 6.01
CA GLY A 478 -7.67 0.95 6.40
C GLY A 478 -8.49 1.76 7.41
N ILE A 479 -9.71 1.29 7.67
CA ILE A 479 -10.67 1.89 8.62
C ILE A 479 -10.08 2.03 10.03
N ALA A 480 -9.25 1.09 10.48
CA ALA A 480 -8.64 1.13 11.80
C ALA A 480 -7.75 2.38 12.01
N LEU A 481 -7.06 2.87 10.97
CA LEU A 481 -6.33 4.13 11.04
C LEU A 481 -7.30 5.33 11.14
N ASP A 482 -8.39 5.32 10.38
CA ASP A 482 -9.40 6.37 10.41
C ASP A 482 -10.06 6.47 11.80
N GLU A 483 -10.41 5.32 12.39
CA GLU A 483 -11.00 5.21 13.73
C GLU A 483 -10.02 5.67 14.81
N PHE A 484 -8.77 5.21 14.74
CA PHE A 484 -7.72 5.67 15.65
C PHE A 484 -7.55 7.19 15.56
N PHE A 485 -7.41 7.74 14.35
CA PHE A 485 -7.27 9.18 14.14
C PHE A 485 -8.46 9.94 14.72
N SER A 486 -9.68 9.53 14.36
CA SER A 486 -10.92 10.18 14.79
C SER A 486 -11.07 10.19 16.31
N ALA A 487 -10.71 9.09 16.96
CA ALA A 487 -10.83 8.94 18.41
C ALA A 487 -9.70 9.63 19.19
N ARG A 488 -8.45 9.61 18.68
CA ARG A 488 -7.24 9.95 19.45
C ARG A 488 -6.51 11.21 19.01
N ARG A 489 -6.65 11.64 17.76
CA ARG A 489 -5.90 12.78 17.21
C ARG A 489 -6.79 13.93 16.77
N ALA A 490 -7.88 13.63 16.07
CA ALA A 490 -8.82 14.62 15.54
C ALA A 490 -9.29 15.68 16.57
N PRO A 491 -9.59 15.34 17.84
CA PRO A 491 -10.03 16.34 18.84
C PRO A 491 -9.00 17.46 19.10
N THR A 492 -7.71 17.16 18.95
CA THR A 492 -6.62 18.13 19.16
C THR A 492 -6.15 18.74 17.84
N TRP A 493 -5.94 17.91 16.82
CA TRP A 493 -5.37 18.33 15.54
C TRP A 493 -6.29 19.25 14.75
N SER A 494 -7.61 19.06 14.83
CA SER A 494 -8.58 19.93 14.16
C SER A 494 -8.50 21.38 14.64
N GLN A 495 -8.15 21.62 15.91
CA GLN A 495 -7.95 22.97 16.46
C GLN A 495 -6.76 23.69 15.83
N ARG A 496 -5.81 22.92 15.27
CA ARG A 496 -4.63 23.41 14.54
C ARG A 496 -4.85 23.43 13.01
N GLY A 497 -6.05 23.09 12.55
CA GLY A 497 -6.36 22.94 11.13
C GLY A 497 -5.67 21.75 10.46
N LEU A 498 -5.23 20.76 11.24
CA LEU A 498 -4.58 19.54 10.74
C LEU A 498 -5.60 18.40 10.59
N THR A 499 -5.52 17.70 9.46
CA THR A 499 -6.29 16.50 9.16
C THR A 499 -5.37 15.29 8.98
N LEU A 500 -5.95 14.08 8.95
CA LEU A 500 -5.19 12.88 8.63
C LEU A 500 -4.51 12.99 7.25
N GLN A 501 -5.19 13.60 6.27
CA GLN A 501 -4.67 13.73 4.90
C GLN A 501 -3.43 14.63 4.81
N ASP A 502 -3.24 15.54 5.77
CA ASP A 502 -2.03 16.39 5.83
C ASP A 502 -0.80 15.60 6.30
N ARG A 503 -1.02 14.45 6.95
CA ARG A 503 0.03 13.60 7.56
C ARG A 503 0.07 12.18 6.99
N LEU A 504 -0.76 11.88 6.00
CA LEU A 504 -0.88 10.58 5.36
C LEU A 504 -0.23 10.60 3.98
N ILE A 505 0.67 9.66 3.76
CA ILE A 505 1.45 9.47 2.55
C ILE A 505 0.96 8.17 1.92
N ILE A 506 0.23 8.31 0.80
CA ILE A 506 -0.28 7.18 0.03
C ILE A 506 0.85 6.67 -0.88
N ASP A 507 1.74 5.87 -0.31
CA ASP A 507 2.84 5.24 -1.02
C ASP A 507 3.25 3.90 -0.41
N SER A 508 3.94 3.07 -1.20
CA SER A 508 4.57 1.84 -0.70
C SER A 508 5.68 2.15 0.31
N ALA A 509 5.93 1.24 1.25
CA ALA A 509 7.04 1.36 2.20
C ALA A 509 8.39 1.51 1.48
N ASP A 510 8.61 0.69 0.45
CA ASP A 510 9.82 0.72 -0.39
C ASP A 510 10.01 2.07 -1.11
N GLY A 511 8.93 2.62 -1.67
CA GLY A 511 8.96 3.91 -2.37
C GLY A 511 9.33 5.05 -1.44
N PHE A 512 8.64 5.17 -0.31
CA PHE A 512 8.90 6.20 0.68
C PHE A 512 10.30 6.11 1.28
N LEU A 513 10.74 4.92 1.73
CA LEU A 513 12.05 4.75 2.36
C LEU A 513 13.19 5.07 1.40
N ARG A 514 13.07 4.69 0.12
CA ARG A 514 14.05 5.04 -0.91
C ARG A 514 14.15 6.54 -1.09
N ASP A 515 13.01 7.22 -1.24
CA ASP A 515 13.00 8.65 -1.48
C ASP A 515 13.52 9.43 -0.25
N LEU A 516 13.25 8.94 0.96
CA LEU A 516 13.83 9.46 2.20
C LEU A 516 15.35 9.26 2.27
N ALA A 517 15.85 8.08 1.91
CA ALA A 517 17.28 7.80 1.86
C ALA A 517 18.00 8.70 0.86
N GLU A 518 17.44 8.89 -0.35
CA GLU A 518 17.97 9.81 -1.35
C GLU A 518 17.99 11.25 -0.84
N HIS A 519 16.91 11.70 -0.18
CA HIS A 519 16.87 13.04 0.39
C HIS A 519 17.99 13.26 1.41
N PHE A 520 18.22 12.31 2.33
CA PHE A 520 19.31 12.43 3.31
C PHE A 520 20.71 12.43 2.68
N LYS A 521 20.94 11.78 1.53
CA LYS A 521 22.23 11.82 0.82
C LYS A 521 22.50 13.17 0.18
N THR A 522 21.45 13.92 -0.17
CA THR A 522 21.55 15.22 -0.84
C THR A 522 21.72 16.41 0.11
N GLN A 523 21.53 16.20 1.41
CA GLN A 523 21.85 17.17 2.46
C GLN A 523 23.29 16.99 2.96
#